data_AF-A0A2V7XMM3-F1
#
_entry.id   AF-A0A2V7XMM3-F1
#
_cell.length_a   1.000
_cell.length_b   1.000
_cell.length_c   1.000
_cell.angle_alpha   90.00
_cell.angle_beta   90.00
_cell.angle_gamma   90.00
#
_symmetry.space_group_name_H-M   'P 1'
#
loop_
_entity.id
_entity.type
_entity.pdbx_description
1 polymer ?
#
loop_
_entity_poly.entity_id
_entity_poly.type
_entity_poly.pdbx_seq_one_letter_code
_entity_poly.pdbx_strand_id
1 'polypeptide(L)'
;MGPALGVLLLAATPVRPFAEERLLLDRRLETLRRILPDAANPAADVALVNDLARAAAMGLDVRARAPLETATQGDVPVDVVGNARFAEIDRFFRQVALSPRLIDVESVRLSAGTGDSVRVVALLHFAYRPARAPLPPPPEGLRARLGDVARPTADAFLRDQALALAKSETVAALRRTRRNPRLFLSELAAIVRDRPVVLKEATVGEEFMIRGLTVGEGPMRALESRLERGFFRVSEVLIARAGACHRFEAHGRSPVVGIEAELPLPAVDDAFRADDGPCMVDRDPAAVASVRGPPVKSAARGRASPPPRGPLTLRLRDMDLADVFFVLHLLTGKGFVVDEDVRGRISVDLSQVGLDDVLAQLARVGLAVSPPGPLRRVSRGATAVAVPASSGEGTAVTFALKRAPLADVVAVMADGDPSLPPLPRSAAGRLTIWAREARLSDVRAAVAQVLSAGGAASGDSDPPAAGPAAPPERRLLVPADELSMGEFQLAGVASSGEGWTAFAYAPTGVLNAYRRGSHLADGSVADVQSTDALLANDEGPVRVLLPDMPR
;
A
#
# COMPACT_ATOMS: atom_id res chain seq x y z
N MET A 1 55.30 -6.98 -64.60
CA MET A 1 54.31 -8.08 -64.54
C MET A 1 55.00 -9.30 -63.95
N GLY A 2 54.49 -9.82 -62.84
CA GLY A 2 55.03 -10.98 -62.12
C GLY A 2 54.49 -10.98 -60.68
N PRO A 3 53.57 -11.90 -60.31
CA PRO A 3 53.00 -11.98 -58.97
C PRO A 3 53.83 -12.91 -58.08
N ALA A 4 54.00 -12.55 -56.80
CA ALA A 4 54.50 -13.44 -55.75
C ALA A 4 53.67 -13.20 -54.49
N LEU A 5 52.71 -14.10 -54.22
CA LEU A 5 52.78 -15.10 -53.14
C LEU A 5 52.64 -14.48 -51.74
N GLY A 6 51.39 -14.19 -51.36
CA GLY A 6 50.98 -14.05 -49.97
C GLY A 6 50.52 -15.40 -49.42
N VAL A 7 51.36 -16.04 -48.60
CA VAL A 7 50.98 -17.23 -47.83
C VAL A 7 50.15 -16.79 -46.63
N LEU A 8 48.85 -17.10 -46.66
CA LEU A 8 47.96 -17.02 -45.52
C LEU A 8 48.25 -18.19 -44.56
N LEU A 9 48.90 -17.89 -43.43
CA LEU A 9 49.00 -18.80 -42.28
C LEU A 9 47.60 -18.96 -41.66
N LEU A 10 46.92 -20.04 -42.02
CA LEU A 10 45.81 -20.60 -41.26
C LEU A 10 46.36 -21.00 -39.88
N ALA A 11 46.03 -20.22 -38.85
CA ALA A 11 46.26 -20.61 -37.47
C ALA A 11 45.50 -21.91 -37.19
N ALA A 12 46.22 -23.03 -37.18
CA ALA A 12 45.70 -24.31 -36.73
C ALA A 12 45.23 -24.14 -35.28
N THR A 13 43.93 -24.29 -35.03
CA THR A 13 43.43 -24.34 -33.66
C THR A 13 44.08 -25.53 -32.97
N PRO A 14 44.75 -25.35 -31.81
CA PRO A 14 45.41 -26.44 -31.13
C PRO A 14 44.38 -27.53 -30.80
N VAL A 15 44.60 -28.73 -31.34
CA VAL A 15 43.75 -29.90 -31.09
C VAL A 15 43.98 -30.33 -29.64
N ARG A 16 42.94 -30.26 -28.81
CA ARG A 16 43.02 -30.68 -27.41
C ARG A 16 43.10 -32.21 -27.34
N PRO A 17 43.83 -32.79 -26.38
CA PRO A 17 43.81 -34.23 -26.14
C PRO A 17 42.39 -34.74 -25.85
N PHE A 18 42.04 -35.90 -26.39
CA PHE A 18 40.70 -36.51 -26.20
C PHE A 18 40.28 -36.61 -24.72
N ALA A 19 41.21 -36.95 -23.83
CA ALA A 19 40.93 -37.07 -22.39
C ALA A 19 40.47 -35.74 -21.77
N GLU A 20 41.06 -34.62 -22.18
CA GLU A 20 40.66 -33.29 -21.72
C GLU A 20 39.30 -32.89 -22.31
N GLU A 21 39.07 -33.14 -23.60
CA GLU A 21 37.78 -32.87 -24.25
C GLU A 21 36.65 -33.68 -23.61
N ARG A 22 36.91 -34.95 -23.28
CA ARG A 22 35.95 -35.81 -22.57
C ARG A 22 35.60 -35.24 -21.21
N LEU A 23 36.60 -34.85 -20.41
CA LEU A 23 36.39 -34.29 -19.08
C LEU A 23 35.60 -32.97 -19.13
N LEU A 24 35.87 -32.11 -20.12
CA LEU A 24 35.10 -30.88 -20.32
C LEU A 24 33.66 -31.16 -20.74
N LEU A 25 33.44 -32.14 -21.60
CA LEU A 25 32.10 -32.56 -22.00
C LEU A 25 31.32 -33.14 -20.82
N ASP A 26 31.95 -33.96 -19.99
CA ASP A 26 31.31 -34.55 -18.80
C ASP A 26 30.87 -33.45 -17.81
N ARG A 27 31.74 -32.46 -17.53
CA ARG A 27 31.39 -31.30 -16.69
C ARG A 27 30.27 -30.45 -17.30
N ARG A 28 30.30 -30.25 -18.62
CA ARG A 28 29.24 -29.51 -19.34
C ARG A 28 27.91 -30.27 -19.25
N LEU A 29 27.91 -31.58 -19.47
CA LEU A 29 26.71 -32.40 -19.36
C LEU A 29 26.19 -32.46 -17.93
N GLU A 30 27.06 -32.52 -16.93
CA GLU A 30 26.66 -32.43 -15.53
C GLU A 30 25.95 -31.10 -15.24
N THR A 31 26.51 -29.99 -15.70
CA THR A 31 25.89 -28.66 -15.58
C THR A 31 24.55 -28.61 -16.29
N LEU A 32 24.47 -29.11 -17.53
CA LEU A 32 23.22 -29.16 -18.30
C LEU A 32 22.18 -30.09 -17.70
N ARG A 33 22.57 -31.20 -17.05
CA ARG A 33 21.66 -32.10 -16.32
C ARG A 33 21.04 -31.43 -15.10
N ARG A 34 21.79 -30.57 -14.41
CA ARG A 34 21.27 -29.77 -13.29
C ARG A 34 20.24 -28.74 -13.74
N ILE A 35 20.38 -28.20 -14.96
CA ILE A 35 19.43 -27.24 -15.54
C ILE A 35 18.22 -27.97 -16.15
N LEU A 36 18.49 -28.99 -16.97
CA LEU A 36 17.53 -29.79 -17.75
C LEU A 36 17.83 -31.30 -17.58
N PRO A 37 17.18 -31.99 -16.61
CA PRO A 37 17.33 -33.40 -16.33
C PRO A 37 16.92 -34.30 -17.49
N ASP A 38 17.33 -35.57 -17.40
CA ASP A 38 17.08 -36.62 -18.42
C ASP A 38 15.76 -37.39 -18.21
N ALA A 39 15.01 -37.05 -17.15
CA ALA A 39 13.72 -37.64 -16.83
C ALA A 39 12.93 -36.70 -15.90
N ALA A 40 11.61 -36.90 -15.82
CA ALA A 40 10.78 -36.25 -14.82
C ALA A 40 11.21 -36.67 -13.41
N ASN A 41 11.22 -35.73 -12.46
CA ASN A 41 11.39 -36.05 -11.05
C ASN A 41 10.47 -35.18 -10.18
N PRO A 42 9.15 -35.47 -10.18
CA PRO A 42 8.16 -34.66 -9.47
C PRO A 42 8.47 -34.47 -7.99
N ALA A 43 9.01 -35.50 -7.31
CA ALA A 43 9.36 -35.43 -5.91
C ALA A 43 10.52 -34.45 -5.64
N ALA A 44 11.55 -34.46 -6.47
CA ALA A 44 12.66 -33.51 -6.35
C ALA A 44 12.24 -32.08 -6.74
N ASP A 45 11.36 -31.93 -7.73
CA ASP A 45 10.83 -30.63 -8.13
C ASP A 45 9.99 -30.00 -6.99
N VAL A 46 9.13 -30.80 -6.33
CA VAL A 46 8.40 -30.37 -5.11
C VAL A 46 9.35 -30.02 -3.97
N ALA A 47 10.38 -30.83 -3.73
CA ALA A 47 11.38 -30.54 -2.69
C ALA A 47 12.11 -29.21 -2.96
N LEU A 48 12.51 -28.97 -4.22
CA LEU A 48 13.15 -27.72 -4.63
C LEU A 48 12.24 -26.51 -4.40
N VAL A 49 10.96 -26.58 -4.80
CA VAL A 49 10.01 -25.46 -4.56
C VAL A 49 9.86 -25.18 -3.06
N ASN A 50 9.78 -26.23 -2.23
CA ASN A 50 9.74 -26.08 -0.77
C ASN A 50 11.02 -25.46 -0.21
N ASP A 51 12.19 -25.80 -0.74
CA ASP A 51 13.47 -25.18 -0.34
C ASP A 51 13.51 -23.69 -0.68
N LEU A 52 13.05 -23.32 -1.88
CA LEU A 52 12.95 -21.92 -2.31
C LEU A 52 11.93 -21.15 -1.45
N ALA A 53 10.81 -21.77 -1.10
CA ALA A 53 9.79 -21.20 -0.22
C ALA A 53 10.32 -20.95 1.20
N ARG A 54 11.04 -21.94 1.77
CA ARG A 54 11.69 -21.80 3.08
C ARG A 54 12.73 -20.68 3.09
N ALA A 55 13.54 -20.57 2.03
CA ALA A 55 14.49 -19.46 1.87
C ALA A 55 13.79 -18.09 1.77
N ALA A 56 12.54 -18.06 1.32
CA ALA A 56 11.71 -16.86 1.27
C ALA A 56 10.93 -16.55 2.56
N ALA A 57 10.97 -17.46 3.54
CA ALA A 57 10.14 -17.48 4.75
C ALA A 57 8.63 -17.71 4.48
N MET A 58 8.29 -18.49 3.45
CA MET A 58 6.90 -18.81 3.08
C MET A 58 6.52 -20.25 3.38
N GLY A 59 5.31 -20.46 3.89
CA GLY A 59 4.65 -21.77 3.95
C GLY A 59 3.76 -21.98 2.72
N LEU A 60 4.02 -23.04 1.96
CA LEU A 60 3.30 -23.38 0.73
C LEU A 60 2.81 -24.84 0.75
N ASP A 61 1.62 -25.08 0.21
CA ASP A 61 1.16 -26.38 -0.27
C ASP A 61 1.61 -26.52 -1.74
N VAL A 62 2.47 -27.49 -2.00
CA VAL A 62 3.11 -27.70 -3.30
C VAL A 62 2.76 -29.08 -3.80
N ARG A 63 2.17 -29.16 -5.01
CA ARG A 63 1.72 -30.44 -5.60
C ARG A 63 2.17 -30.53 -7.05
N ALA A 64 2.96 -31.54 -7.36
CA ALA A 64 3.28 -31.85 -8.75
C ALA A 64 2.14 -32.63 -9.41
N ARG A 65 1.83 -32.25 -10.65
CA ARG A 65 0.92 -33.00 -11.53
C ARG A 65 1.67 -34.13 -12.25
N ALA A 66 0.91 -34.98 -12.94
CA ALA A 66 1.50 -36.00 -13.79
C ALA A 66 2.40 -35.35 -14.88
N PRO A 67 3.60 -35.90 -15.14
CA PRO A 67 4.48 -35.40 -16.18
C PRO A 67 3.81 -35.46 -17.56
N LEU A 68 4.01 -34.42 -18.35
CA LEU A 68 3.58 -34.33 -19.73
C LEU A 68 4.81 -34.54 -20.63
N GLU A 69 4.70 -35.40 -21.64
CA GLU A 69 5.78 -35.64 -22.60
C GLU A 69 5.32 -35.36 -24.02
N THR A 70 6.14 -34.61 -24.74
CA THR A 70 6.13 -34.52 -26.20
C THR A 70 7.35 -35.27 -26.75
N ALA A 71 7.42 -35.46 -28.06
CA ALA A 71 8.52 -36.20 -28.70
C ALA A 71 9.93 -35.62 -28.39
N THR A 72 10.03 -34.33 -28.11
CA THR A 72 11.31 -33.62 -27.94
C THR A 72 11.50 -33.01 -26.55
N GLN A 73 10.43 -32.84 -25.76
CA GLN A 73 10.45 -32.16 -24.48
C GLN A 73 9.44 -32.76 -23.51
N GLY A 74 9.82 -32.88 -22.24
CA GLY A 74 8.94 -33.21 -21.14
C GLY A 74 8.78 -32.01 -20.21
N ASP A 75 7.67 -32.00 -19.48
CA ASP A 75 7.34 -30.96 -18.52
C ASP A 75 6.62 -31.55 -17.31
N VAL A 76 6.89 -31.00 -16.12
CA VAL A 76 6.20 -31.33 -14.88
C VAL A 76 5.54 -30.06 -14.35
N PRO A 77 4.20 -29.94 -14.48
CA PRO A 77 3.47 -28.83 -13.88
C PRO A 77 3.41 -29.00 -12.37
N VAL A 78 3.63 -27.93 -11.62
CA VAL A 78 3.63 -27.89 -10.15
C VAL A 78 2.73 -26.77 -9.67
N ASP A 79 1.65 -27.13 -8.99
CA ASP A 79 0.74 -26.21 -8.33
C ASP A 79 1.35 -25.74 -7.01
N VAL A 80 1.27 -24.43 -6.77
CA VAL A 80 1.77 -23.78 -5.56
C VAL A 80 0.65 -22.94 -4.96
N VAL A 81 0.30 -23.19 -3.71
CA VAL A 81 -0.72 -22.43 -2.98
C VAL A 81 -0.20 -22.06 -1.60
N GLY A 82 -0.39 -20.82 -1.17
CA GLY A 82 -0.08 -20.44 0.21
C GLY A 82 -0.53 -19.04 0.58
N ASN A 83 -0.21 -18.62 1.80
CA ASN A 83 -0.47 -17.28 2.30
C ASN A 83 0.83 -16.72 2.86
N ALA A 84 1.19 -15.52 2.46
CA ALA A 84 2.41 -14.85 2.89
C ALA A 84 2.29 -13.34 2.72
N ARG A 85 3.20 -12.55 3.30
CA ARG A 85 3.26 -11.11 3.04
C ARG A 85 3.70 -10.86 1.60
N PHE A 86 3.32 -9.72 1.04
CA PHE A 86 3.66 -9.38 -0.34
C PHE A 86 5.19 -9.40 -0.61
N ALA A 87 5.99 -8.90 0.33
CA ALA A 87 7.44 -8.91 0.25
C ALA A 87 8.05 -10.34 0.26
N GLU A 88 7.42 -11.28 0.96
CA GLU A 88 7.84 -12.68 1.00
C GLU A 88 7.57 -13.36 -0.35
N ILE A 89 6.42 -13.04 -0.98
CA ILE A 89 6.05 -13.54 -2.31
C ILE A 89 7.06 -13.08 -3.37
N ASP A 90 7.47 -11.82 -3.38
CA ASP A 90 8.55 -11.37 -4.27
C ASP A 90 9.86 -12.09 -4.01
N ARG A 91 10.23 -12.24 -2.73
CA ARG A 91 11.45 -12.97 -2.36
C ARG A 91 11.41 -14.40 -2.90
N PHE A 92 10.26 -15.08 -2.81
CA PHE A 92 10.07 -16.41 -3.38
C PHE A 92 10.27 -16.41 -4.89
N PHE A 93 9.60 -15.52 -5.63
CA PHE A 93 9.76 -15.48 -7.09
C PHE A 93 11.15 -15.00 -7.54
N ARG A 94 11.87 -14.25 -6.70
CA ARG A 94 13.30 -13.97 -6.86
C ARG A 94 14.14 -15.23 -6.72
N GLN A 95 13.89 -16.07 -5.71
CA GLN A 95 14.59 -17.35 -5.57
C GLN A 95 14.26 -18.29 -6.74
N VAL A 96 13.01 -18.33 -7.20
CA VAL A 96 12.60 -19.08 -8.41
C VAL A 96 13.36 -18.57 -9.64
N ALA A 97 13.47 -17.25 -9.81
CA ALA A 97 14.20 -16.63 -10.91
C ALA A 97 15.69 -17.03 -10.93
N LEU A 98 16.32 -17.07 -9.75
CA LEU A 98 17.75 -17.36 -9.55
C LEU A 98 18.06 -18.86 -9.44
N SER A 99 17.04 -19.72 -9.47
CA SER A 99 17.21 -21.17 -9.39
C SER A 99 18.11 -21.70 -10.53
N PRO A 100 19.00 -22.68 -10.26
CA PRO A 100 19.77 -23.33 -11.29
C PRO A 100 18.89 -24.15 -12.26
N ARG A 101 17.71 -24.62 -11.81
CA ARG A 101 16.69 -25.21 -12.68
C ARG A 101 15.94 -24.08 -13.39
N LEU A 102 15.70 -24.23 -14.69
CA LEU A 102 14.82 -23.32 -15.40
C LEU A 102 13.37 -23.61 -15.03
N ILE A 103 12.84 -22.76 -14.16
CA ILE A 103 11.43 -22.80 -13.75
C ILE A 103 10.71 -21.70 -14.52
N ASP A 104 9.71 -22.12 -15.30
CA ASP A 104 8.78 -21.22 -15.99
C ASP A 104 7.54 -21.02 -15.12
N VAL A 105 7.02 -19.78 -15.08
CA VAL A 105 5.85 -19.45 -14.27
C VAL A 105 4.69 -19.18 -15.22
N GLU A 106 3.82 -20.16 -15.43
CA GLU A 106 2.71 -20.03 -16.39
C GLU A 106 1.72 -18.97 -15.93
N SER A 107 1.32 -19.03 -14.67
CA SER A 107 0.39 -18.09 -14.07
C SER A 107 0.63 -17.85 -12.58
N VAL A 108 0.25 -16.66 -12.11
CA VAL A 108 0.19 -16.27 -10.71
C VAL A 108 -1.12 -15.53 -10.46
N ARG A 109 -1.81 -15.91 -9.39
CA ARG A 109 -2.97 -15.21 -8.84
C ARG A 109 -2.67 -14.82 -7.40
N LEU A 110 -2.81 -13.54 -7.13
CA LEU A 110 -2.73 -12.93 -5.82
C LEU A 110 -4.13 -12.48 -5.43
N SER A 111 -4.56 -12.82 -4.24
CA SER A 111 -5.79 -12.29 -3.65
C SER A 111 -5.52 -11.92 -2.21
N ALA A 112 -6.24 -10.93 -1.70
CA ALA A 112 -6.13 -10.59 -0.29
C ALA A 112 -6.46 -11.79 0.62
N GLY A 113 -5.62 -12.01 1.63
CA GLY A 113 -5.80 -12.99 2.69
C GLY A 113 -6.31 -12.34 3.97
N THR A 114 -6.19 -13.04 5.10
CA THR A 114 -6.52 -12.50 6.43
C THR A 114 -5.37 -11.64 6.95
N GLY A 115 -5.70 -10.51 7.61
CA GLY A 115 -4.72 -9.53 8.07
C GLY A 115 -3.90 -8.96 6.91
N ASP A 116 -2.58 -8.98 7.05
CA ASP A 116 -1.62 -8.46 6.06
C ASP A 116 -1.08 -9.57 5.12
N SER A 117 -1.73 -10.74 5.13
CA SER A 117 -1.36 -11.85 4.26
C SER A 117 -2.00 -11.72 2.88
N VAL A 118 -1.25 -12.16 1.87
CA VAL A 118 -1.70 -12.30 0.49
C VAL A 118 -1.74 -13.79 0.18
N ARG A 119 -2.87 -14.26 -0.29
CA ARG A 119 -3.00 -15.62 -0.82
C ARG A 119 -2.39 -15.65 -2.22
N VAL A 120 -1.43 -16.54 -2.41
CA VAL A 120 -0.80 -16.80 -3.71
C VAL A 120 -1.23 -18.17 -4.23
N VAL A 121 -1.59 -18.21 -5.51
CA VAL A 121 -1.80 -19.43 -6.28
C VAL A 121 -0.98 -19.30 -7.55
N ALA A 122 -0.06 -20.23 -7.81
CA ALA A 122 0.80 -20.19 -8.99
C ALA A 122 0.95 -21.57 -9.63
N LEU A 123 1.17 -21.58 -10.94
CA LEU A 123 1.49 -22.78 -11.70
C LEU A 123 2.91 -22.65 -12.27
N LEU A 124 3.78 -23.58 -11.86
CA LEU A 124 5.18 -23.64 -12.26
C LEU A 124 5.41 -24.81 -13.21
N HIS A 125 6.32 -24.65 -14.17
CA HIS A 125 6.68 -25.67 -15.14
C HIS A 125 8.16 -26.04 -15.03
N PHE A 126 8.41 -27.34 -14.87
CA PHE A 126 9.74 -27.93 -14.76
C PHE A 126 10.03 -28.76 -16.00
N ALA A 127 10.73 -28.14 -16.95
CA ALA A 127 11.15 -28.84 -18.16
C ALA A 127 12.18 -29.94 -17.85
N TYR A 128 12.08 -31.04 -18.59
CA TYR A 128 13.09 -32.09 -18.68
C TYR A 128 13.21 -32.59 -20.12
N ARG A 129 14.28 -33.32 -20.41
CA ARG A 129 14.47 -33.98 -21.70
C ARG A 129 14.07 -35.45 -21.56
N PRO A 130 13.07 -35.95 -22.31
CA PRO A 130 12.72 -37.36 -22.30
C PRO A 130 13.89 -38.21 -22.79
N ALA A 131 14.09 -39.40 -22.21
CA ALA A 131 15.16 -40.32 -22.60
C ALA A 131 15.09 -40.74 -24.08
N ARG A 132 13.89 -40.73 -24.67
CA ARG A 132 13.64 -41.08 -26.08
C ARG A 132 13.71 -39.88 -27.03
N ALA A 133 14.02 -38.69 -26.55
CA ALA A 133 14.05 -37.49 -27.38
C ALA A 133 15.17 -37.59 -28.44
N PRO A 134 14.87 -37.33 -29.73
CA PRO A 134 15.82 -37.51 -30.82
C PRO A 134 17.06 -36.61 -30.63
N LEU A 135 18.22 -37.16 -30.93
CA LEU A 135 19.49 -36.42 -30.89
C LEU A 135 19.79 -35.82 -32.27
N PRO A 136 20.30 -34.58 -32.34
CA PRO A 136 20.81 -34.01 -33.58
C PRO A 136 22.02 -34.82 -34.08
N PRO A 137 22.35 -34.74 -35.38
CA PRO A 137 23.58 -35.33 -35.88
C PRO A 137 24.79 -34.73 -35.15
N PRO A 138 25.85 -35.53 -34.91
CA PRO A 138 27.07 -35.01 -34.29
C PRO A 138 27.72 -33.96 -35.21
N PRO A 139 28.47 -32.99 -34.64
CA PRO A 139 29.15 -31.97 -35.42
C PRO A 139 30.04 -32.55 -36.54
N GLU A 140 30.00 -31.93 -37.71
CA GLU A 140 30.78 -32.37 -38.88
C GLU A 140 32.28 -32.40 -38.58
N GLY A 141 32.97 -33.41 -39.12
CA GLY A 141 34.41 -33.58 -38.95
C GLY A 141 34.87 -34.11 -37.58
N LEU A 142 33.99 -34.19 -36.57
CA LEU A 142 34.36 -34.67 -35.23
C LEU A 142 34.77 -36.16 -35.24
N ARG A 143 34.08 -36.99 -36.04
CA ARG A 143 34.41 -38.42 -36.17
C ARG A 143 35.80 -38.65 -36.78
N ALA A 144 36.22 -37.80 -37.72
CA ALA A 144 37.55 -37.89 -38.31
C ALA A 144 38.67 -37.56 -37.30
N ARG A 145 38.39 -36.68 -36.33
CA ARG A 145 39.33 -36.31 -35.24
C ARG A 145 39.50 -37.39 -34.17
N LEU A 146 38.59 -38.37 -34.12
CA LEU A 146 38.59 -39.46 -33.15
C LEU A 146 39.20 -40.75 -33.72
N GLY A 147 39.96 -40.66 -34.82
CA GLY A 147 40.50 -41.83 -35.54
C GLY A 147 41.33 -42.77 -34.67
N ASP A 148 42.02 -42.23 -33.66
CA ASP A 148 42.90 -42.98 -32.75
C ASP A 148 42.18 -43.51 -31.49
N VAL A 149 40.87 -43.26 -31.37
CA VAL A 149 40.05 -43.67 -30.21
C VAL A 149 39.24 -44.92 -30.55
N ALA A 150 39.15 -45.87 -29.60
CA ALA A 150 38.35 -47.07 -29.78
C ALA A 150 36.89 -46.73 -30.15
N ARG A 151 36.34 -47.41 -31.18
CA ARG A 151 34.99 -47.13 -31.73
C ARG A 151 33.88 -47.00 -30.67
N PRO A 152 33.76 -47.89 -29.66
CA PRO A 152 32.72 -47.76 -28.64
C PRO A 152 32.82 -46.45 -27.84
N THR A 153 34.05 -46.04 -27.52
CA THR A 153 34.34 -44.81 -26.78
C THR A 153 34.10 -43.57 -27.64
N ALA A 154 34.50 -43.61 -28.91
CA ALA A 154 34.26 -42.54 -29.87
C ALA A 154 32.75 -42.34 -30.12
N ASP A 155 31.98 -43.42 -30.29
CA ASP A 155 30.53 -43.35 -30.48
C ASP A 155 29.80 -42.84 -29.23
N ALA A 156 30.24 -43.23 -28.03
CA ALA A 156 29.71 -42.68 -26.78
C ALA A 156 29.98 -41.17 -26.66
N PHE A 157 31.19 -40.73 -26.97
CA PHE A 157 31.55 -39.31 -26.99
C PHE A 157 30.72 -38.52 -28.01
N LEU A 158 30.51 -39.06 -29.22
CA LEU A 158 29.68 -38.42 -30.25
C LEU A 158 28.22 -38.27 -29.80
N ARG A 159 27.66 -39.30 -29.15
CA ARG A 159 26.30 -39.24 -28.56
C ARG A 159 26.21 -38.18 -27.46
N ASP A 160 27.20 -38.13 -26.58
CA ASP A 160 27.25 -37.16 -25.48
C ASP A 160 27.41 -35.72 -25.99
N GLN A 161 28.17 -35.51 -27.07
CA GLN A 161 28.25 -34.20 -27.75
C GLN A 161 26.90 -33.79 -28.35
N ALA A 162 26.23 -34.71 -29.05
CA ALA A 162 24.89 -34.46 -29.61
C ALA A 162 23.87 -34.15 -28.50
N LEU A 163 23.93 -34.87 -27.38
CA LEU A 163 23.10 -34.61 -26.21
C LEU A 163 23.38 -33.23 -25.60
N ALA A 164 24.67 -32.86 -25.45
CA ALA A 164 25.05 -31.56 -24.92
C ALA A 164 24.57 -30.41 -25.81
N LEU A 165 24.68 -30.56 -27.14
CA LEU A 165 24.16 -29.61 -28.12
C LEU A 165 22.65 -29.46 -27.98
N ALA A 166 21.92 -30.58 -28.05
CA ALA A 166 20.47 -30.59 -27.99
C ALA A 166 19.94 -29.97 -26.68
N LYS A 167 20.54 -30.31 -25.53
CA LYS A 167 20.20 -29.68 -24.25
C LYS A 167 20.50 -28.19 -24.24
N SER A 168 21.62 -27.76 -24.81
CA SER A 168 21.99 -26.34 -24.86
C SER A 168 20.98 -25.53 -25.69
N GLU A 169 20.52 -26.07 -26.81
CA GLU A 169 19.48 -25.46 -27.65
C GLU A 169 18.14 -25.40 -26.93
N THR A 170 17.70 -26.48 -26.27
CA THR A 170 16.48 -26.48 -25.46
C THR A 170 16.57 -25.46 -24.33
N VAL A 171 17.68 -25.41 -23.60
CA VAL A 171 17.93 -24.43 -22.53
C VAL A 171 17.89 -23.00 -23.07
N ALA A 172 18.49 -22.75 -24.24
CA ALA A 172 18.45 -21.43 -24.87
C ALA A 172 17.03 -21.03 -25.31
N ALA A 173 16.26 -21.97 -25.86
CA ALA A 173 14.85 -21.74 -26.22
C ALA A 173 14.00 -21.43 -24.98
N LEU A 174 14.12 -22.24 -23.92
CA LEU A 174 13.40 -22.03 -22.65
C LEU A 174 13.74 -20.68 -22.03
N ARG A 175 15.00 -20.25 -22.05
CA ARG A 175 15.38 -18.91 -21.54
C ARG A 175 14.73 -17.76 -22.28
N ARG A 176 14.42 -17.91 -23.57
CA ARG A 176 13.75 -16.87 -24.38
C ARG A 176 12.25 -16.79 -24.11
N THR A 177 11.63 -17.91 -23.76
CA THR A 177 10.19 -18.00 -23.51
C THR A 177 9.82 -17.96 -22.03
N ARG A 178 10.81 -18.04 -21.13
CA ARG A 178 10.63 -18.04 -19.68
C ARG A 178 9.86 -16.81 -19.21
N ARG A 179 8.73 -17.06 -18.56
CA ARG A 179 7.89 -16.08 -17.87
C ARG A 179 8.37 -15.92 -16.42
N ASN A 180 8.35 -14.69 -15.95
CA ASN A 180 8.73 -14.35 -14.59
C ASN A 180 7.81 -13.23 -14.09
N PRO A 181 7.07 -13.43 -12.99
CA PRO A 181 6.10 -12.45 -12.50
C PRO A 181 6.75 -11.25 -11.81
N ARG A 182 8.08 -11.20 -11.61
CA ARG A 182 8.72 -10.16 -10.79
C ARG A 182 8.48 -8.73 -11.26
N LEU A 183 8.46 -8.48 -12.56
CA LEU A 183 8.10 -7.14 -13.06
C LEU A 183 6.65 -6.80 -12.77
N PHE A 184 5.76 -7.78 -12.92
CA PHE A 184 4.35 -7.61 -12.55
C PHE A 184 4.22 -7.27 -11.05
N LEU A 185 4.89 -8.01 -10.17
CA LEU A 185 4.92 -7.71 -8.73
C LEU A 185 5.51 -6.32 -8.43
N SER A 186 6.54 -5.90 -9.16
CA SER A 186 7.17 -4.58 -9.00
C SER A 186 6.23 -3.45 -9.39
N GLU A 187 5.50 -3.61 -10.48
CA GLU A 187 4.51 -2.64 -10.91
C GLU A 187 3.30 -2.59 -9.97
N LEU A 188 2.84 -3.73 -9.44
CA LEU A 188 1.80 -3.74 -8.40
C LEU A 188 2.22 -2.96 -7.15
N ALA A 189 3.47 -3.14 -6.69
CA ALA A 189 4.01 -2.39 -5.56
C ALA A 189 4.06 -0.89 -5.87
N ALA A 190 4.50 -0.51 -7.07
CA ALA A 190 4.58 0.89 -7.50
C ALA A 190 3.20 1.56 -7.63
N ILE A 191 2.16 0.81 -7.99
CA ILE A 191 0.78 1.31 -8.08
C ILE A 191 0.24 1.71 -6.71
N VAL A 192 0.53 0.93 -5.67
CA VAL A 192 -0.01 1.16 -4.32
C VAL A 192 0.84 2.13 -3.51
N ARG A 193 2.13 2.24 -3.84
CA ARG A 193 3.07 3.06 -3.07
C ARG A 193 2.61 4.50 -2.93
N ASP A 194 2.50 4.94 -1.68
CA ASP A 194 2.18 6.32 -1.28
C ASP A 194 0.86 6.86 -1.88
N ARG A 195 -0.06 5.97 -2.28
CA ARG A 195 -1.32 6.33 -2.93
C ARG A 195 -2.52 5.72 -2.20
N PRO A 196 -3.71 6.34 -2.29
CA PRO A 196 -4.95 5.80 -1.72
C PRO A 196 -5.54 4.70 -2.61
N VAL A 197 -4.74 3.68 -2.93
CA VAL A 197 -5.10 2.53 -3.75
C VAL A 197 -4.91 1.25 -2.94
N VAL A 198 -5.84 0.30 -3.06
CA VAL A 198 -5.73 -1.03 -2.45
C VAL A 198 -6.09 -2.09 -3.49
N LEU A 199 -5.28 -3.14 -3.57
CA LEU A 199 -5.54 -4.27 -4.46
C LEU A 199 -6.42 -5.31 -3.76
N LYS A 200 -7.37 -5.88 -4.49
CA LYS A 200 -8.16 -7.02 -4.03
C LYS A 200 -7.65 -8.32 -4.63
N GLU A 201 -7.34 -8.26 -5.93
CA GLU A 201 -6.96 -9.39 -6.73
C GLU A 201 -6.04 -8.94 -7.85
N ALA A 202 -5.03 -9.75 -8.15
CA ALA A 202 -4.15 -9.52 -9.29
C ALA A 202 -3.77 -10.88 -9.89
N THR A 203 -4.01 -11.06 -11.19
CA THR A 203 -3.61 -12.26 -11.93
C THR A 203 -2.65 -11.88 -13.04
N VAL A 204 -1.67 -12.74 -13.30
CA VAL A 204 -0.78 -12.64 -14.46
C VAL A 204 -0.56 -14.01 -15.05
N GLY A 205 -0.70 -14.11 -16.37
CA GLY A 205 -0.31 -15.25 -17.19
C GLY A 205 0.11 -14.74 -18.56
N GLU A 206 -0.60 -15.13 -19.62
CA GLU A 206 -0.47 -14.47 -20.94
C GLU A 206 -1.06 -13.05 -20.92
N GLU A 207 -2.18 -12.93 -20.23
CA GLU A 207 -2.84 -11.67 -19.93
C GLU A 207 -2.79 -11.43 -18.42
N PHE A 208 -2.89 -10.17 -18.02
CA PHE A 208 -3.04 -9.80 -16.62
C PHE A 208 -4.41 -9.19 -16.38
N MET A 209 -4.86 -9.33 -15.14
CA MET A 209 -5.98 -8.57 -14.61
C MET A 209 -5.59 -8.04 -13.22
N ILE A 210 -5.91 -6.79 -12.93
CA ILE A 210 -5.69 -6.16 -11.64
C ILE A 210 -7.01 -5.54 -11.19
N ARG A 211 -7.49 -5.93 -10.02
CA ARG A 211 -8.71 -5.40 -9.40
C ARG A 211 -8.38 -4.74 -8.07
N GLY A 212 -8.99 -3.60 -7.84
CA GLY A 212 -8.80 -2.88 -6.60
C GLY A 212 -9.82 -1.77 -6.36
N LEU A 213 -9.53 -1.00 -5.33
CA LEU A 213 -10.27 0.17 -4.92
C LEU A 213 -9.31 1.36 -4.90
N THR A 214 -9.79 2.52 -5.32
CA THR A 214 -9.11 3.80 -5.15
C THR A 214 -10.11 4.84 -4.69
N VAL A 215 -9.64 5.88 -4.01
CA VAL A 215 -10.47 7.02 -3.58
C VAL A 215 -9.93 8.28 -4.23
N GLY A 216 -10.83 9.12 -4.73
CA GLY A 216 -10.48 10.39 -5.31
C GLY A 216 -10.30 10.31 -6.82
N GLU A 217 -10.76 11.33 -7.53
CA GLU A 217 -10.55 11.52 -8.97
C GLU A 217 -9.07 11.75 -9.30
N GLY A 218 -8.36 12.53 -8.46
CA GLY A 218 -6.93 12.79 -8.61
C GLY A 218 -6.11 11.49 -8.59
N PRO A 219 -6.20 10.69 -7.51
CA PRO A 219 -5.57 9.37 -7.43
C PRO A 219 -6.02 8.40 -8.53
N MET A 220 -7.28 8.44 -8.95
CA MET A 220 -7.78 7.62 -10.07
C MET A 220 -7.09 7.96 -11.39
N ARG A 221 -6.99 9.25 -11.76
CA ARG A 221 -6.25 9.69 -12.96
C ARG A 221 -4.77 9.34 -12.86
N ALA A 222 -4.18 9.50 -11.67
CA ALA A 222 -2.80 9.12 -11.43
C ALA A 222 -2.57 7.61 -11.56
N LEU A 223 -3.55 6.78 -11.18
CA LEU A 223 -3.56 5.33 -11.35
C LEU A 223 -3.64 4.95 -12.83
N GLU A 224 -4.61 5.49 -13.58
CA GLU A 224 -4.74 5.27 -15.02
C GLU A 224 -3.44 5.62 -15.75
N SER A 225 -2.92 6.81 -15.50
CA SER A 225 -1.70 7.28 -16.13
C SER A 225 -0.47 6.43 -15.75
N ARG A 226 -0.44 5.84 -14.55
CA ARG A 226 0.61 4.91 -14.14
C ARG A 226 0.47 3.56 -14.84
N LEU A 227 -0.75 3.06 -14.99
CA LEU A 227 -1.02 1.82 -15.71
C LEU A 227 -0.62 1.96 -17.19
N GLU A 228 -0.96 3.09 -17.82
CA GLU A 228 -0.64 3.37 -19.24
C GLU A 228 0.85 3.62 -19.50
N ARG A 229 1.52 4.36 -18.60
CA ARG A 229 2.96 4.69 -18.75
C ARG A 229 3.90 3.67 -18.14
N GLY A 230 3.37 2.69 -17.41
CA GLY A 230 4.13 1.62 -16.77
C GLY A 230 4.66 0.60 -17.78
N PHE A 231 5.19 -0.51 -17.26
CA PHE A 231 5.62 -1.63 -18.12
C PHE A 231 4.44 -2.46 -18.66
N PHE A 232 3.23 -2.21 -18.15
CA PHE A 232 2.04 -2.91 -18.60
C PHE A 232 1.60 -2.45 -19.98
N ARG A 233 1.25 -3.41 -20.84
CA ARG A 233 0.52 -3.13 -22.07
C ARG A 233 -0.97 -3.25 -21.76
N VAL A 234 -1.52 -2.18 -21.19
CA VAL A 234 -2.93 -2.11 -20.80
C VAL A 234 -3.79 -2.11 -22.06
N SER A 235 -4.81 -2.98 -22.09
CA SER A 235 -5.81 -3.02 -23.14
C SER A 235 -7.07 -2.24 -22.75
N GLU A 236 -7.45 -2.32 -21.47
CA GLU A 236 -8.70 -1.76 -20.96
C GLU A 236 -8.58 -1.44 -19.46
N VAL A 237 -9.20 -0.34 -19.04
CA VAL A 237 -9.41 0.01 -17.63
C VAL A 237 -10.90 0.28 -17.42
N LEU A 238 -11.55 -0.57 -16.64
CA LEU A 238 -12.95 -0.45 -16.27
C LEU A 238 -13.07 0.16 -14.89
N ILE A 239 -13.96 1.15 -14.75
CA ILE A 239 -14.13 1.90 -13.50
C ILE A 239 -15.61 1.97 -13.17
N ALA A 240 -15.94 1.66 -11.92
CA ALA A 240 -17.29 1.75 -11.40
C ALA A 240 -17.28 2.38 -10.01
N ARG A 241 -18.30 3.19 -9.71
CA ARG A 241 -18.46 3.77 -8.38
C ARG A 241 -18.86 2.68 -7.37
N ALA A 242 -18.19 2.63 -6.23
CA ALA A 242 -18.46 1.73 -5.12
C ALA A 242 -18.51 2.51 -3.81
N GLY A 243 -19.68 3.11 -3.52
CA GLY A 243 -19.84 4.01 -2.38
C GLY A 243 -19.01 5.29 -2.52
N ALA A 244 -18.06 5.49 -1.60
CA ALA A 244 -17.11 6.60 -1.57
C ALA A 244 -15.85 6.37 -2.42
N CYS A 245 -15.66 5.14 -2.90
CA CYS A 245 -14.52 4.74 -3.72
C CYS A 245 -14.91 4.54 -5.19
N HIS A 246 -13.87 4.37 -6.00
CA HIS A 246 -13.93 3.78 -7.33
C HIS A 246 -13.37 2.36 -7.26
N ARG A 247 -14.16 1.39 -7.72
CA ARG A 247 -13.68 0.06 -8.06
C ARG A 247 -13.09 0.14 -9.46
N PHE A 248 -11.86 -0.34 -9.61
CA PHE A 248 -11.22 -0.43 -10.91
C PHE A 248 -10.87 -1.88 -11.24
N GLU A 249 -10.85 -2.17 -12.54
CA GLU A 249 -10.36 -3.40 -13.11
C GLU A 249 -9.54 -3.07 -14.35
N ALA A 250 -8.26 -3.42 -14.34
CA ALA A 250 -7.34 -3.18 -15.44
C ALA A 250 -6.95 -4.51 -16.09
N HIS A 251 -7.04 -4.57 -17.41
CA HIS A 251 -6.68 -5.73 -18.23
C HIS A 251 -5.53 -5.38 -19.17
N GLY A 252 -4.74 -6.37 -19.53
CA GLY A 252 -3.71 -6.19 -20.55
C GLY A 252 -2.78 -7.38 -20.70
N ARG A 253 -1.61 -7.13 -21.29
CA ARG A 253 -0.55 -8.13 -21.44
C ARG A 253 0.66 -7.75 -20.62
N SER A 254 1.18 -8.72 -19.86
CA SER A 254 2.42 -8.54 -19.11
C SER A 254 3.59 -8.71 -20.06
N PRO A 255 4.60 -7.82 -20.05
CA PRO A 255 5.78 -8.02 -20.87
C PRO A 255 6.52 -9.27 -20.40
N VAL A 256 6.94 -10.11 -21.34
CA VAL A 256 7.91 -11.17 -21.07
C VAL A 256 9.27 -10.49 -21.00
N VAL A 257 9.85 -10.43 -19.81
CA VAL A 257 11.16 -9.82 -19.62
C VAL A 257 12.12 -10.82 -19.01
N GLY A 258 13.32 -10.86 -19.57
CA GLY A 258 14.39 -11.74 -19.10
C GLY A 258 14.80 -11.40 -17.66
N ILE A 259 15.58 -12.31 -17.07
CA ILE A 259 16.08 -12.24 -15.69
C ILE A 259 16.87 -10.96 -15.34
N GLU A 260 17.29 -10.17 -16.34
CA GLU A 260 18.09 -8.95 -16.15
C GLU A 260 17.25 -7.71 -15.80
N ALA A 261 15.92 -7.75 -15.95
CA ALA A 261 15.05 -6.62 -15.58
C ALA A 261 14.72 -6.59 -14.07
N GLU A 262 15.73 -6.78 -13.24
CA GLU A 262 15.58 -6.72 -11.79
C GLU A 262 15.33 -5.27 -11.34
N LEU A 263 14.06 -4.93 -11.13
CA LEU A 263 13.70 -3.73 -10.38
C LEU A 263 13.70 -4.08 -8.88
N PRO A 264 14.37 -3.30 -8.03
CA PRO A 264 14.21 -3.43 -6.59
C PRO A 264 12.77 -3.09 -6.23
N LEU A 265 12.10 -3.96 -5.47
CA LEU A 265 10.82 -3.61 -4.88
C LEU A 265 11.03 -2.50 -3.86
N PRO A 266 10.26 -1.41 -3.91
CA PRO A 266 10.10 -0.58 -2.72
C PRO A 266 9.49 -1.45 -1.61
N ALA A 267 9.90 -1.23 -0.36
CA ALA A 267 9.28 -1.86 0.79
C ALA A 267 7.82 -1.40 0.87
N VAL A 268 6.91 -2.19 0.29
CA VAL A 268 5.46 -1.99 0.38
C VAL A 268 4.95 -3.09 1.29
N ASP A 269 4.59 -2.71 2.50
CA ASP A 269 4.21 -3.68 3.52
C ASP A 269 2.79 -4.25 3.28
N ASP A 270 1.87 -3.48 2.69
CA ASP A 270 0.44 -3.86 2.56
C ASP A 270 -0.19 -3.47 1.21
N ALA A 271 0.00 -4.28 0.16
CA ALA A 271 -0.62 -3.99 -1.15
C ALA A 271 -2.07 -4.49 -1.28
N PHE A 272 -2.49 -5.49 -0.50
CA PHE A 272 -3.77 -6.19 -0.67
C PHE A 272 -4.69 -6.11 0.56
N ARG A 273 -6.01 -5.98 0.36
CA ARG A 273 -7.03 -6.11 1.42
C ARG A 273 -8.29 -6.81 0.91
N ALA A 274 -8.91 -7.61 1.79
CA ALA A 274 -10.07 -8.43 1.45
C ALA A 274 -11.38 -7.63 1.51
N ASP A 275 -11.49 -6.72 2.49
CA ASP A 275 -12.74 -6.04 2.81
C ASP A 275 -12.93 -4.71 2.07
N ASP A 276 -14.18 -4.33 1.86
CA ASP A 276 -14.61 -3.00 1.40
C ASP A 276 -14.58 -1.93 2.51
N GLY A 277 -14.17 -2.30 3.73
CA GLY A 277 -13.95 -1.40 4.85
C GLY A 277 -13.16 -0.11 4.55
N PRO A 278 -12.18 -0.10 3.62
CA PRO A 278 -11.47 1.12 3.26
C PRO A 278 -12.33 2.21 2.60
N CYS A 279 -13.54 1.87 2.14
CA CYS A 279 -14.48 2.75 1.45
C CYS A 279 -15.57 3.36 2.33
N MET A 280 -15.44 3.24 3.65
CA MET A 280 -16.38 3.86 4.58
C MET A 280 -16.20 5.37 4.61
N VAL A 281 -17.31 6.10 4.44
CA VAL A 281 -17.36 7.55 4.63
C VAL A 281 -17.24 7.86 6.12
N ASP A 282 -16.19 8.59 6.51
CA ASP A 282 -15.95 9.08 7.86
C ASP A 282 -16.76 10.35 8.16
N ARG A 283 -18.08 10.26 7.95
CA ARG A 283 -19.04 11.33 8.27
C ARG A 283 -20.18 10.80 9.11
N ASP A 284 -20.58 11.55 10.12
CA ASP A 284 -21.77 11.22 10.90
C ASP A 284 -23.04 11.26 10.05
N PRO A 285 -24.12 10.55 10.43
CA PRO A 285 -25.42 10.76 9.79
C PRO A 285 -25.86 12.22 9.93
N ALA A 286 -26.60 12.72 8.94
CA ALA A 286 -27.10 14.09 8.95
C ALA A 286 -28.07 14.27 10.13
N ALA A 287 -27.61 14.98 11.16
CA ALA A 287 -28.42 15.50 12.24
C ALA A 287 -27.96 16.95 12.42
N VAL A 288 -28.68 17.88 11.80
CA VAL A 288 -28.21 19.26 11.65
C VAL A 288 -28.60 20.08 12.87
N ALA A 289 -27.63 20.35 13.73
CA ALA A 289 -27.73 21.47 14.69
C ALA A 289 -27.19 22.75 14.02
N SER A 290 -27.74 23.91 14.35
CA SER A 290 -27.22 25.20 13.87
C SER A 290 -26.94 26.14 15.04
N VAL A 291 -25.81 26.83 14.97
CA VAL A 291 -25.38 27.81 15.95
C VAL A 291 -25.09 29.12 15.22
N ARG A 292 -25.88 30.15 15.53
CA ARG A 292 -25.66 31.53 15.08
C ARG A 292 -25.35 32.38 16.29
N GLY A 293 -24.25 33.11 16.23
CA GLY A 293 -23.94 34.16 17.21
C GLY A 293 -24.14 35.54 16.59
N PRO A 294 -24.69 36.51 17.33
CA PRO A 294 -24.63 37.90 16.89
C PRO A 294 -23.16 38.33 16.81
N PRO A 295 -22.78 39.22 15.86
CA PRO A 295 -21.46 39.84 15.90
C PRO A 295 -21.33 40.59 17.23
N VAL A 296 -20.33 40.23 18.03
CA VAL A 296 -20.10 40.91 19.31
C VAL A 296 -19.64 42.33 18.97
N LYS A 297 -20.47 43.34 19.30
CA LYS A 297 -19.97 44.72 19.39
C LYS A 297 -18.82 44.69 20.38
N SER A 298 -17.61 45.02 19.91
CA SER A 298 -16.39 45.07 20.73
C SER A 298 -16.57 46.07 21.86
N ALA A 299 -17.25 45.65 22.92
CA ALA A 299 -17.45 46.41 24.14
C ALA A 299 -16.27 46.08 25.03
N ALA A 300 -15.39 47.07 25.17
CA ALA A 300 -14.29 47.16 26.11
C ALA A 300 -14.44 46.24 27.33
N ARG A 301 -13.88 45.03 27.27
CA ARG A 301 -13.60 44.21 28.45
C ARG A 301 -12.15 44.44 28.85
N GLY A 302 -12.00 44.99 30.04
CA GLY A 302 -10.71 45.32 30.63
C GLY A 302 -9.78 44.11 30.71
N ARG A 303 -8.50 44.38 30.41
CA ARG A 303 -7.28 43.66 30.78
C ARG A 303 -7.48 42.28 31.44
N ALA A 304 -7.59 41.25 30.60
CA ALA A 304 -6.96 39.97 30.83
C ALA A 304 -6.21 39.62 29.52
N SER A 305 -5.01 39.04 29.62
CA SER A 305 -4.02 38.90 28.54
C SER A 305 -4.59 38.72 27.13
N PRO A 306 -4.04 39.41 26.11
CA PRO A 306 -4.48 39.23 24.74
C PRO A 306 -4.33 37.75 24.36
N PRO A 307 -5.36 37.12 23.74
CA PRO A 307 -5.17 35.82 23.14
C PRO A 307 -4.05 35.94 22.08
N PRO A 308 -3.15 34.96 21.97
CA PRO A 308 -2.01 35.02 21.06
C PRO A 308 -2.41 35.08 19.57
N ARG A 309 -3.69 34.88 19.25
CA ARG A 309 -4.28 34.97 17.91
C ARG A 309 -5.57 35.79 17.98
N GLY A 310 -5.86 36.54 16.93
CA GLY A 310 -6.98 37.48 16.85
C GLY A 310 -8.36 36.81 17.00
N PRO A 311 -9.43 37.62 17.07
CA PRO A 311 -10.79 37.11 17.23
C PRO A 311 -11.17 36.14 16.10
N LEU A 312 -11.84 35.04 16.45
CA LEU A 312 -12.18 33.97 15.53
C LEU A 312 -13.40 34.35 14.70
N THR A 313 -13.33 34.09 13.40
CA THR A 313 -14.49 34.12 12.50
C THR A 313 -14.65 32.72 11.91
N LEU A 314 -15.78 32.09 12.16
CA LEU A 314 -16.09 30.71 11.77
C LEU A 314 -17.37 30.70 10.94
N ARG A 315 -17.29 30.23 9.70
CA ARG A 315 -18.44 29.94 8.84
C ARG A 315 -18.34 28.49 8.39
N LEU A 316 -18.93 27.61 9.18
CA LEU A 316 -18.90 26.15 8.99
C LEU A 316 -20.32 25.68 8.62
N ARG A 317 -20.41 24.70 7.72
CA ARG A 317 -21.65 24.18 7.15
C ARG A 317 -21.63 22.67 7.19
N ASP A 318 -22.67 22.11 7.80
CA ASP A 318 -22.85 20.66 7.93
C ASP A 318 -21.55 19.94 8.30
N MET A 319 -20.83 20.42 9.32
CA MET A 319 -19.52 19.91 9.71
C MET A 319 -19.67 18.90 10.84
N ASP A 320 -18.94 17.78 10.83
CA ASP A 320 -18.95 16.84 11.95
C ASP A 320 -18.46 17.54 13.22
N LEU A 321 -19.08 17.24 14.37
CA LEU A 321 -18.73 17.88 15.63
C LEU A 321 -17.26 17.69 16.00
N ALA A 322 -16.71 16.50 15.74
CA ALA A 322 -15.29 16.22 15.94
C ALA A 322 -14.37 17.11 15.07
N ASP A 323 -14.81 17.44 13.85
CA ASP A 323 -14.06 18.25 12.89
C ASP A 323 -14.12 19.75 13.22
N VAL A 324 -15.17 20.22 13.89
CA VAL A 324 -15.19 21.59 14.45
C VAL A 324 -14.02 21.78 15.42
N PHE A 325 -13.71 20.79 16.24
CA PHE A 325 -12.56 20.85 17.15
C PHE A 325 -11.22 20.77 16.42
N PHE A 326 -11.15 20.11 15.26
CA PHE A 326 -9.98 20.20 14.37
C PHE A 326 -9.78 21.63 13.85
N VAL A 327 -10.85 22.29 13.39
CA VAL A 327 -10.80 23.70 12.96
C VAL A 327 -10.30 24.60 14.11
N LEU A 328 -10.87 24.44 15.31
CA LEU A 328 -10.46 25.21 16.48
C LEU A 328 -9.01 24.93 16.88
N HIS A 329 -8.57 23.66 16.81
CA HIS A 329 -7.18 23.27 17.06
C HIS A 329 -6.23 24.00 16.10
N LEU A 330 -6.50 23.96 14.79
CA LEU A 330 -5.66 24.62 13.79
C LEU A 330 -5.59 26.14 14.00
N LEU A 331 -6.75 26.77 14.25
CA LEU A 331 -6.83 28.23 14.40
C LEU A 331 -6.24 28.73 15.71
N THR A 332 -6.30 27.97 16.80
CA THR A 332 -5.90 28.44 18.15
C THR A 332 -4.65 27.79 18.72
N GLY A 333 -4.22 26.66 18.14
CA GLY A 333 -3.14 25.82 18.68
C GLY A 333 -3.52 25.07 19.95
N LYS A 334 -4.79 25.12 20.40
CA LYS A 334 -5.24 24.42 21.62
C LYS A 334 -5.52 22.95 21.33
N GLY A 335 -5.13 22.09 22.27
CA GLY A 335 -5.34 20.65 22.15
C GLY A 335 -6.75 20.22 22.59
N PHE A 336 -7.34 19.26 21.89
CA PHE A 336 -8.65 18.70 22.18
C PHE A 336 -8.62 17.17 22.19
N VAL A 337 -9.35 16.57 23.14
CA VAL A 337 -9.71 15.15 23.15
C VAL A 337 -11.23 15.07 23.08
N VAL A 338 -11.75 14.42 22.07
CA VAL A 338 -13.20 14.34 21.81
C VAL A 338 -13.63 12.88 21.95
N ASP A 339 -14.56 12.65 22.88
CA ASP A 339 -15.10 11.35 23.23
C ASP A 339 -15.96 10.76 22.09
N GLU A 340 -16.19 9.44 22.12
CA GLU A 340 -16.97 8.73 21.09
C GLU A 340 -18.44 9.19 21.00
N ASP A 341 -18.99 9.68 22.11
CA ASP A 341 -20.38 10.13 22.23
C ASP A 341 -20.64 11.47 21.50
N VAL A 342 -19.58 12.20 21.15
CA VAL A 342 -19.66 13.45 20.40
C VAL A 342 -19.84 13.15 18.90
N ARG A 343 -21.08 12.79 18.55
CA ARG A 343 -21.51 12.52 17.17
C ARG A 343 -22.56 13.51 16.67
N GLY A 344 -22.62 13.70 15.36
CA GLY A 344 -23.57 14.55 14.66
C GLY A 344 -22.89 15.66 13.87
N ARG A 345 -23.71 16.41 13.11
CA ARG A 345 -23.25 17.50 12.25
C ARG A 345 -23.76 18.85 12.75
N ILE A 346 -22.99 19.90 12.52
CA ILE A 346 -23.33 21.25 12.96
C ILE A 346 -22.96 22.29 11.92
N SER A 347 -23.80 23.32 11.80
CA SER A 347 -23.44 24.55 11.09
C SER A 347 -23.16 25.65 12.11
N VAL A 348 -22.02 26.33 11.97
CA VAL A 348 -21.57 27.39 12.89
C VAL A 348 -21.37 28.67 12.09
N ASP A 349 -21.98 29.76 12.51
CA ASP A 349 -21.75 31.09 11.95
C ASP A 349 -21.49 32.08 13.09
N LEU A 350 -20.21 32.38 13.31
CA LEU A 350 -19.70 33.23 14.38
C LEU A 350 -18.68 34.19 13.78
N SER A 351 -18.78 35.47 14.13
CA SER A 351 -17.89 36.51 13.62
C SER A 351 -17.25 37.29 14.75
N GLN A 352 -15.92 37.36 14.70
CA GLN A 352 -15.09 38.12 15.65
C GLN A 352 -15.31 37.71 17.12
N VAL A 353 -15.24 36.41 17.43
CA VAL A 353 -15.56 35.83 18.73
C VAL A 353 -14.31 35.19 19.38
N GLY A 354 -14.18 35.26 20.71
CA GLY A 354 -13.11 34.55 21.43
C GLY A 354 -13.33 33.04 21.50
N LEU A 355 -12.27 32.25 21.71
CA LEU A 355 -12.39 30.78 21.79
C LEU A 355 -13.38 30.34 22.88
N ASP A 356 -13.31 30.90 24.08
CA ASP A 356 -14.20 30.48 25.18
C ASP A 356 -15.66 30.84 24.90
N ASP A 357 -15.92 31.93 24.18
CA ASP A 357 -17.28 32.27 23.71
C ASP A 357 -17.77 31.29 22.65
N VAL A 358 -16.90 30.85 21.71
CA VAL A 358 -17.24 29.78 20.74
C VAL A 358 -17.60 28.49 21.48
N LEU A 359 -16.79 28.08 22.46
CA LEU A 359 -17.04 26.88 23.25
C LEU A 359 -18.33 27.00 24.08
N ALA A 360 -18.64 28.18 24.61
CA ALA A 360 -19.90 28.44 25.30
C ALA A 360 -21.13 28.35 24.37
N GLN A 361 -20.99 28.74 23.09
CA GLN A 361 -22.05 28.53 22.10
C GLN A 361 -22.21 27.05 21.75
N LEU A 362 -21.11 26.30 21.59
CA LEU A 362 -21.14 24.85 21.39
C LEU A 362 -21.73 24.10 22.58
N ALA A 363 -21.57 24.61 23.80
CA ALA A 363 -22.20 24.01 24.98
C ALA A 363 -23.74 24.04 24.92
N ARG A 364 -24.34 25.02 24.23
CA ARG A 364 -25.80 25.10 24.05
C ARG A 364 -26.38 23.98 23.20
N VAL A 365 -25.56 23.31 22.38
CA VAL A 365 -25.97 22.14 21.61
C VAL A 365 -25.72 20.81 22.35
N GLY A 366 -25.51 20.87 23.67
CA GLY A 366 -25.36 19.70 24.53
C GLY A 366 -23.93 19.15 24.62
N LEU A 367 -22.92 19.98 24.33
CA LEU A 367 -21.51 19.60 24.52
C LEU A 367 -20.99 20.09 25.89
N ALA A 368 -20.35 19.20 26.62
CA ALA A 368 -19.56 19.55 27.79
C ALA A 368 -18.08 19.66 27.37
N VAL A 369 -17.47 20.82 27.62
CA VAL A 369 -16.04 21.06 27.37
C VAL A 369 -15.35 21.32 28.69
N SER A 370 -14.23 20.65 28.93
CA SER A 370 -13.50 20.80 30.19
C SER A 370 -12.94 22.22 30.36
N PRO A 371 -12.66 22.65 31.60
CA PRO A 371 -11.92 23.89 31.85
C PRO A 371 -10.58 23.94 31.08
N PRO A 372 -9.99 25.14 30.91
CA PRO A 372 -8.70 25.29 30.25
C PRO A 372 -7.60 24.43 30.91
N GLY A 373 -6.87 23.70 30.08
CA GLY A 373 -5.75 22.84 30.46
C GLY A 373 -4.82 22.58 29.27
N PRO A 374 -3.85 21.65 29.37
CA PRO A 374 -2.98 21.28 28.24
C PRO A 374 -3.81 20.73 27.06
N LEU A 375 -4.82 19.92 27.38
CA LEU A 375 -5.83 19.42 26.46
C LEU A 375 -7.21 19.68 27.06
N ARG A 376 -8.19 20.05 26.24
CA ARG A 376 -9.59 20.15 26.65
C ARG A 376 -10.34 18.90 26.22
N ARG A 377 -11.02 18.24 27.16
CA ARG A 377 -11.89 17.09 26.88
C ARG A 377 -13.28 17.58 26.44
N VAL A 378 -13.88 16.89 25.47
CA VAL A 378 -15.21 17.17 24.94
C VAL A 378 -16.06 15.90 25.00
N SER A 379 -17.25 15.99 25.59
CA SER A 379 -18.21 14.88 25.72
C SER A 379 -19.67 15.37 25.63
N ARG A 380 -20.65 14.48 25.47
CA ARG A 380 -22.09 14.80 25.58
C ARG A 380 -22.71 14.40 26.93
N GLY A 381 -22.21 13.34 27.58
CA GLY A 381 -22.87 12.74 28.76
C GLY A 381 -22.26 13.05 30.14
N ALA A 382 -21.03 13.55 30.22
CA ALA A 382 -20.30 13.70 31.49
C ALA A 382 -19.89 15.15 31.77
N THR A 383 -19.74 15.50 33.05
CA THR A 383 -19.00 16.70 33.47
C THR A 383 -17.56 16.54 32.99
N ALA A 384 -17.18 17.27 31.95
CA ALA A 384 -15.82 17.26 31.43
C ALA A 384 -14.87 17.84 32.50
N VAL A 385 -14.16 16.96 33.20
CA VAL A 385 -13.17 17.33 34.22
C VAL A 385 -11.92 17.85 33.52
N ALA A 386 -11.25 18.84 34.11
CA ALA A 386 -9.98 19.32 33.59
C ALA A 386 -8.94 18.18 33.59
N VAL A 387 -8.14 18.10 32.51
CA VAL A 387 -6.97 17.22 32.49
C VAL A 387 -5.87 17.90 33.29
N PRO A 388 -5.43 17.35 34.44
CA PRO A 388 -4.36 17.96 35.21
C PRO A 388 -3.08 17.93 34.37
N ALA A 389 -2.37 19.06 34.34
CA ALA A 389 -1.06 19.11 33.70
C ALA A 389 -0.09 18.22 34.47
N SER A 390 0.67 17.39 33.74
CA SER A 390 1.74 16.60 34.33
C SER A 390 2.90 17.49 34.79
N SER A 391 3.44 17.23 35.97
CA SER A 391 4.65 17.86 36.48
C SER A 391 5.90 17.14 35.93
N GLY A 392 6.67 17.80 35.07
CA GLY A 392 7.94 17.27 34.52
C GLY A 392 8.24 17.74 33.09
N GLU A 393 9.46 17.48 32.60
CA GLU A 393 9.77 17.43 31.16
C GLU A 393 9.21 16.13 30.59
N GLY A 394 8.65 16.18 29.38
CA GLY A 394 8.04 15.00 28.74
C GLY A 394 8.20 15.04 27.23
N THR A 395 8.14 13.87 26.61
CA THR A 395 8.24 13.71 25.15
C THR A 395 7.14 14.50 24.45
N ALA A 396 7.53 15.43 23.58
CA ALA A 396 6.60 16.19 22.76
C ALA A 396 6.08 15.31 21.62
N VAL A 397 4.76 15.24 21.48
CA VAL A 397 4.06 14.40 20.50
C VAL A 397 2.98 15.22 19.79
N THR A 398 2.72 14.85 18.53
CA THR A 398 1.65 15.43 17.72
C THR A 398 0.69 14.32 17.34
N PHE A 399 -0.58 14.52 17.67
CA PHE A 399 -1.67 13.62 17.34
C PHE A 399 -2.69 14.36 16.48
N ALA A 400 -2.98 13.81 15.31
CA ALA A 400 -4.05 14.26 14.42
C ALA A 400 -4.92 13.04 14.06
N LEU A 401 -5.71 12.59 15.04
CA LEU A 401 -6.46 11.34 14.98
C LEU A 401 -7.95 11.62 15.08
N LYS A 402 -8.73 11.15 14.10
CA LYS A 402 -10.20 11.18 14.12
C LYS A 402 -10.74 9.76 14.33
N ARG A 403 -11.51 9.56 15.40
CA ARG A 403 -12.19 8.28 15.73
C ARG A 403 -11.27 7.06 15.69
N ALA A 404 -10.03 7.23 16.15
CA ALA A 404 -9.06 6.15 16.22
C ALA A 404 -9.49 5.12 17.27
N PRO A 405 -9.32 3.81 17.01
CA PRO A 405 -9.53 2.79 18.03
C PRO A 405 -8.67 3.08 19.26
N LEU A 406 -9.29 3.05 20.42
CA LEU A 406 -8.61 3.39 21.68
C LEU A 406 -7.45 2.43 21.98
N ALA A 407 -7.58 1.17 21.62
CA ALA A 407 -6.50 0.18 21.71
C ALA A 407 -5.25 0.58 20.89
N ASP A 408 -5.43 1.06 19.66
CA ASP A 408 -4.33 1.49 18.80
C ASP A 408 -3.64 2.74 19.34
N VAL A 409 -4.43 3.70 19.83
CA VAL A 409 -3.91 4.91 20.48
C VAL A 409 -3.05 4.55 21.70
N VAL A 410 -3.53 3.63 22.53
CA VAL A 410 -2.78 3.15 23.71
C VAL A 410 -1.51 2.41 23.31
N ALA A 411 -1.54 1.60 22.24
CA ALA A 411 -0.36 0.91 21.72
C ALA A 411 0.70 1.92 21.25
N VAL A 412 0.30 2.91 20.44
CA VAL A 412 1.21 3.97 19.96
C VAL A 412 1.84 4.76 21.12
N MET A 413 1.07 5.05 22.18
CA MET A 413 1.61 5.71 23.36
C MET A 413 2.63 4.84 24.12
N ALA A 414 2.40 3.53 24.20
CA ALA A 414 3.32 2.60 24.85
C ALA A 414 4.63 2.44 24.07
N ASP A 415 4.56 2.47 22.73
CA ASP A 415 5.74 2.45 21.87
C ASP A 415 6.53 3.76 21.95
N GLY A 416 5.84 4.90 22.08
CA GLY A 416 6.44 6.23 22.18
C GLY A 416 7.14 6.51 23.50
N ASP A 417 6.68 5.91 24.61
CA ASP A 417 7.38 5.94 25.89
C ASP A 417 7.05 4.68 26.72
N PRO A 418 7.95 3.67 26.72
CA PRO A 418 7.73 2.42 27.42
C PRO A 418 7.89 2.55 28.95
N SER A 419 8.35 3.69 29.47
CA SER A 419 8.51 3.92 30.91
C SER A 419 7.20 4.27 31.62
N LEU A 420 6.17 4.64 30.85
CA LEU A 420 4.85 4.95 31.38
C LEU A 420 4.14 3.66 31.84
N PRO A 421 3.32 3.71 32.90
CA PRO A 421 2.56 2.53 33.35
C PRO A 421 1.72 1.94 32.21
N PRO A 422 1.30 0.67 32.22
CA PRO A 422 0.40 0.17 31.19
C PRO A 422 -1.00 0.79 31.35
N LEU A 423 -1.63 1.22 30.25
CA LEU A 423 -3.09 1.43 30.21
C LEU A 423 -3.78 0.11 29.83
N PRO A 424 -5.04 -0.12 30.24
CA PRO A 424 -5.81 -1.28 29.80
C PRO A 424 -5.86 -1.34 28.27
N ARG A 425 -5.33 -2.44 27.69
CA ARG A 425 -5.34 -2.67 26.23
C ARG A 425 -6.69 -3.17 25.72
N SER A 426 -7.55 -3.67 26.59
CA SER A 426 -8.89 -4.18 26.27
C SER A 426 -9.95 -3.08 26.17
N ALA A 427 -9.52 -1.84 25.93
CA ALA A 427 -10.41 -0.70 25.87
C ALA A 427 -11.21 -0.69 24.57
N ALA A 428 -12.49 -1.04 24.66
CA ALA A 428 -13.43 -0.85 23.57
C ALA A 428 -13.73 0.65 23.39
N GLY A 429 -13.88 1.06 22.14
CA GLY A 429 -14.32 2.41 21.78
C GLY A 429 -13.35 3.16 20.86
N ARG A 430 -13.78 4.35 20.44
CA ARG A 430 -13.03 5.25 19.54
C ARG A 430 -12.92 6.63 20.15
N LEU A 431 -11.83 7.33 19.85
CA LEU A 431 -11.67 8.72 20.29
C LEU A 431 -10.99 9.56 19.23
N THR A 432 -11.13 10.87 19.35
CA THR A 432 -10.49 11.84 18.46
C THR A 432 -9.51 12.69 19.29
N ILE A 433 -8.28 12.83 18.81
CA ILE A 433 -7.24 13.67 19.42
C ILE A 433 -6.74 14.67 18.38
N TRP A 434 -6.82 15.95 18.74
CA TRP A 434 -6.18 17.04 18.01
C TRP A 434 -5.18 17.71 18.94
N ALA A 435 -3.90 17.42 18.79
CA ALA A 435 -2.84 17.93 19.65
C ALA A 435 -1.56 18.12 18.85
N ARG A 436 -0.89 19.26 19.03
CA ARG A 436 0.38 19.57 18.38
C ARG A 436 1.40 19.88 19.46
N GLU A 437 2.55 19.20 19.39
CA GLU A 437 3.67 19.41 20.31
C GLU A 437 3.22 19.31 21.80
N ALA A 438 2.23 18.45 22.08
CA ALA A 438 1.71 18.22 23.42
C ALA A 438 2.61 17.22 24.16
N ARG A 439 2.64 17.28 25.48
CA ARG A 439 3.40 16.28 26.27
C ARG A 439 2.66 14.96 26.24
N LEU A 440 3.37 13.87 25.96
CA LEU A 440 2.79 12.53 25.91
C LEU A 440 2.06 12.16 27.21
N SER A 441 2.60 12.56 28.36
CA SER A 441 1.98 12.41 29.69
C SER A 441 0.62 13.10 29.80
N ASP A 442 0.45 14.30 29.23
CA ASP A 442 -0.82 15.04 29.26
C ASP A 442 -1.86 14.38 28.34
N VAL A 443 -1.44 13.94 27.15
CA VAL A 443 -2.32 13.20 26.21
C VAL A 443 -2.77 11.90 26.83
N ARG A 444 -1.84 11.18 27.47
CA ARG A 444 -2.12 9.93 28.16
C ARG A 444 -3.06 10.11 29.34
N ALA A 445 -2.89 11.18 30.14
CA ALA A 445 -3.81 11.50 31.23
C ALA A 445 -5.23 11.78 30.71
N ALA A 446 -5.36 12.48 29.59
CA ALA A 446 -6.64 12.71 28.94
C ALA A 446 -7.29 11.39 28.46
N VAL A 447 -6.51 10.51 27.82
CA VAL A 447 -7.00 9.18 27.40
C VAL A 447 -7.41 8.31 28.58
N ALA A 448 -6.67 8.35 29.69
CA ALA A 448 -7.04 7.64 30.92
C ALA A 448 -8.39 8.11 31.49
N GLN A 449 -8.70 9.41 31.40
CA GLN A 449 -10.01 9.92 31.83
C GLN A 449 -11.16 9.41 30.94
N VAL A 450 -10.94 9.24 29.64
CA VAL A 450 -11.92 8.64 28.73
C VAL A 450 -12.18 7.18 29.11
N LEU A 451 -11.11 6.42 29.37
CA LEU A 451 -11.18 5.02 29.82
C LEU A 451 -11.98 4.86 31.13
N SER A 452 -11.71 5.71 32.12
CA SER A 452 -12.40 5.66 33.41
C SER A 452 -13.88 6.05 33.31
N ALA A 453 -14.24 6.96 32.40
CA ALA A 453 -15.63 7.35 32.18
C ALA A 453 -16.45 6.26 31.46
N GLY A 454 -15.83 5.51 30.54
CA GLY A 454 -16.49 4.39 29.85
C GLY A 454 -16.79 3.18 30.75
N GLY A 455 -16.02 2.99 31.83
CA GLY A 455 -16.21 1.89 32.79
C GLY A 455 -17.31 2.10 33.83
N ALA A 456 -17.86 3.31 33.98
CA ALA A 456 -18.83 3.62 35.03
C ALA A 456 -20.29 3.22 34.69
N ALA A 457 -20.56 2.76 33.46
CA ALA A 457 -21.91 2.46 32.98
C ALA A 457 -22.29 0.97 33.00
N SER A 458 -21.41 0.06 33.43
CA SER A 458 -21.70 -1.38 33.49
C SER A 458 -21.46 -1.94 34.90
N GLY A 459 -22.48 -1.83 35.75
CA GLY A 459 -22.59 -2.70 36.92
C GLY A 459 -22.97 -4.12 36.47
N ASP A 460 -22.30 -5.11 37.04
CA ASP A 460 -22.56 -6.56 36.91
C ASP A 460 -22.68 -7.11 35.49
N SER A 461 -21.54 -7.26 34.82
CA SER A 461 -21.31 -8.40 33.91
C SER A 461 -19.81 -8.63 33.78
N ASP A 462 -19.38 -9.89 33.98
CA ASP A 462 -18.01 -10.31 33.65
C ASP A 462 -17.66 -9.85 32.23
N PRO A 463 -16.47 -9.27 32.01
CA PRO A 463 -16.08 -8.85 30.67
C PRO A 463 -16.06 -10.08 29.77
N PRO A 464 -16.72 -10.05 28.58
CA PRO A 464 -16.57 -11.13 27.62
C PRO A 464 -15.08 -11.25 27.29
N ALA A 465 -14.57 -12.49 27.32
CA ALA A 465 -13.19 -12.80 26.99
C ALA A 465 -12.80 -12.07 25.69
N ALA A 466 -11.76 -11.25 25.77
CA ALA A 466 -11.26 -10.48 24.65
C ALA A 466 -10.94 -11.43 23.48
N GLY A 467 -11.79 -11.40 22.45
CA GLY A 467 -11.43 -11.96 21.15
C GLY A 467 -10.17 -11.26 20.62
N PRO A 468 -9.44 -11.89 19.69
CA PRO A 468 -8.29 -11.24 19.06
C PRO A 468 -8.73 -9.88 18.52
N ALA A 469 -7.98 -8.84 18.89
CA ALA A 469 -8.20 -7.48 18.39
C ALA A 469 -8.28 -7.53 16.87
N ALA A 470 -9.38 -7.05 16.30
CA ALA A 470 -9.49 -6.92 14.85
C ALA A 470 -8.29 -6.08 14.35
N PRO A 471 -7.62 -6.48 13.27
CA PRO A 471 -6.50 -5.72 12.73
C PRO A 471 -6.97 -4.29 12.41
N PRO A 472 -6.10 -3.27 12.57
CA PRO A 472 -6.48 -1.88 12.36
C PRO A 472 -7.06 -1.71 10.94
N GLU A 473 -8.30 -1.24 10.87
CA GLU A 473 -8.98 -0.91 9.62
C GLU A 473 -8.27 0.29 8.98
N ARG A 474 -7.34 0.02 8.06
CA ARG A 474 -6.69 1.07 7.27
C ARG A 474 -7.71 1.64 6.29
N ARG A 475 -8.16 2.86 6.55
CA ARG A 475 -9.04 3.63 5.66
C ARG A 475 -8.23 4.21 4.51
N LEU A 476 -8.82 4.26 3.32
CA LEU A 476 -8.25 5.03 2.22
C LEU A 476 -8.48 6.52 2.49
N LEU A 477 -7.39 7.27 2.66
CA LEU A 477 -7.45 8.70 2.93
C LEU A 477 -6.89 9.43 1.72
N VAL A 478 -7.63 10.42 1.21
CA VAL A 478 -7.12 11.33 0.18
C VAL A 478 -6.36 12.45 0.90
N PRO A 479 -5.04 12.55 0.73
CA PRO A 479 -4.28 13.64 1.30
C PRO A 479 -4.70 14.97 0.64
N ALA A 480 -4.43 16.09 1.32
CA ALA A 480 -4.94 17.39 0.90
C ALA A 480 -4.47 17.78 -0.52
N ASP A 481 -3.25 17.42 -0.89
CA ASP A 481 -2.64 17.70 -2.18
C ASP A 481 -3.11 16.78 -3.31
N GLU A 482 -3.82 15.69 -3.00
CA GLU A 482 -4.40 14.77 -4.00
C GLU A 482 -5.92 14.98 -4.21
N LEU A 483 -6.55 15.91 -3.49
CA LEU A 483 -7.96 16.23 -3.73
C LEU A 483 -8.10 16.95 -5.08
N SER A 484 -9.00 16.49 -5.96
CA SER A 484 -9.27 17.20 -7.21
C SER A 484 -10.11 18.46 -6.97
N MET A 485 -10.03 19.43 -7.89
CA MET A 485 -10.91 20.60 -7.86
C MET A 485 -12.39 20.22 -7.97
N GLY A 486 -12.72 19.16 -8.70
CA GLY A 486 -14.09 18.63 -8.85
C GLY A 486 -14.63 18.02 -7.55
N GLU A 487 -13.75 17.52 -6.70
CA GLU A 487 -14.08 16.91 -5.39
C GLU A 487 -14.01 17.90 -4.23
N PHE A 488 -13.66 19.16 -4.50
CA PHE A 488 -13.48 20.18 -3.47
C PHE A 488 -14.82 20.59 -2.83
N GLN A 489 -15.30 19.80 -1.87
CA GLN A 489 -16.54 20.06 -1.15
C GLN A 489 -16.29 21.04 -0.01
N LEU A 490 -16.36 22.34 -0.29
CA LEU A 490 -16.19 23.41 0.70
C LEU A 490 -17.23 23.29 1.83
N ALA A 491 -16.76 22.94 3.02
CA ALA A 491 -17.57 22.78 4.23
C ALA A 491 -17.44 23.96 5.19
N GLY A 492 -16.38 24.76 5.07
CA GLY A 492 -16.23 25.94 5.91
C GLY A 492 -15.13 26.87 5.48
N VAL A 493 -15.22 28.12 5.92
CA VAL A 493 -14.11 29.06 5.92
C VAL A 493 -13.97 29.66 7.32
N ALA A 494 -12.72 29.81 7.76
CA ALA A 494 -12.46 30.41 9.06
C ALA A 494 -11.20 31.26 9.07
N SER A 495 -11.15 32.20 10.00
CA SER A 495 -10.01 33.10 10.21
C SER A 495 -9.77 33.33 11.70
N SER A 496 -8.50 33.53 12.04
CA SER A 496 -8.02 33.99 13.35
C SER A 496 -7.30 35.34 13.27
N GLY A 497 -7.55 36.10 12.19
CA GLY A 497 -6.95 37.42 11.92
C GLY A 497 -5.74 37.41 10.97
N GLU A 498 -5.09 36.26 10.77
CA GLU A 498 -3.89 36.13 9.91
C GLU A 498 -4.21 35.70 8.46
N GLY A 499 -5.49 35.77 8.06
CA GLY A 499 -5.98 35.31 6.77
C GLY A 499 -7.10 34.27 6.88
N TRP A 500 -7.65 33.86 5.74
CA TRP A 500 -8.70 32.85 5.68
C TRP A 500 -8.14 31.47 5.37
N THR A 501 -8.72 30.45 6.00
CA THR A 501 -8.47 29.03 5.72
C THR A 501 -9.79 28.42 5.29
N ALA A 502 -9.79 27.72 4.15
CA ALA A 502 -10.90 26.93 3.68
C ALA A 502 -10.79 25.51 4.24
N PHE A 503 -11.94 24.89 4.50
CA PHE A 503 -12.04 23.52 4.98
C PHE A 503 -12.95 22.75 4.03
N ALA A 504 -12.44 21.69 3.42
CA ALA A 504 -13.18 20.90 2.45
C ALA A 504 -13.10 19.41 2.78
N TYR A 505 -14.20 18.70 2.57
CA TYR A 505 -14.25 17.25 2.74
C TYR A 505 -13.72 16.53 1.50
N ALA A 506 -12.88 15.53 1.71
CA ALA A 506 -12.60 14.52 0.71
C ALA A 506 -13.81 13.57 0.54
N PRO A 507 -13.89 12.79 -0.57
CA PRO A 507 -14.98 11.82 -0.78
C PRO A 507 -15.17 10.82 0.37
N THR A 508 -14.09 10.49 1.09
CA THR A 508 -14.11 9.62 2.28
C THR A 508 -14.50 10.32 3.58
N GLY A 509 -14.85 11.62 3.56
CA GLY A 509 -15.29 12.34 4.75
C GLY A 509 -14.18 12.88 5.64
N VAL A 510 -12.92 12.81 5.22
CA VAL A 510 -11.82 13.50 5.89
C VAL A 510 -11.87 14.99 5.61
N LEU A 511 -11.78 15.81 6.65
CA LEU A 511 -11.71 17.26 6.51
C LEU A 511 -10.27 17.72 6.33
N ASN A 512 -9.99 18.35 5.19
CA ASN A 512 -8.68 18.94 4.88
C ASN A 512 -8.75 20.47 4.98
N ALA A 513 -7.64 21.09 5.39
CA ALA A 513 -7.51 22.53 5.54
C ALA A 513 -6.64 23.12 4.42
N TYR A 514 -7.13 24.18 3.78
CA TYR A 514 -6.50 24.80 2.61
C TYR A 514 -6.32 26.30 2.82
N ARG A 515 -5.12 26.78 2.48
CA ARG A 515 -4.77 28.19 2.44
C ARG A 515 -4.44 28.60 1.00
N ARG A 516 -4.35 29.90 0.76
CA ARG A 516 -3.79 30.42 -0.49
C ARG A 516 -2.44 29.75 -0.79
N GLY A 517 -2.30 29.25 -2.03
CA GLY A 517 -1.13 28.52 -2.51
C GLY A 517 -1.13 27.02 -2.20
N SER A 518 -2.15 26.48 -1.53
CA SER A 518 -2.23 25.03 -1.31
C SER A 518 -2.44 24.31 -2.63
N HIS A 519 -1.75 23.19 -2.82
CA HIS A 519 -1.85 22.35 -4.00
C HIS A 519 -3.09 21.44 -3.93
N LEU A 520 -3.63 21.12 -5.10
CA LEU A 520 -4.67 20.13 -5.36
C LEU A 520 -4.16 19.21 -6.49
N ALA A 521 -4.80 18.07 -6.72
CA ALA A 521 -4.31 17.10 -7.71
C ALA A 521 -4.23 17.67 -9.13
N ASP A 522 -5.17 18.54 -9.48
CA ASP A 522 -5.29 19.16 -10.80
C ASP A 522 -5.34 20.70 -10.74
N GLY A 523 -4.85 21.30 -9.65
CA GLY A 523 -4.85 22.76 -9.50
C GLY A 523 -4.27 23.28 -8.19
N SER A 524 -4.70 24.48 -7.79
CA SER A 524 -4.30 25.09 -6.53
C SER A 524 -5.37 26.04 -5.99
N VAL A 525 -5.28 26.35 -4.70
CA VAL A 525 -6.14 27.37 -4.06
C VAL A 525 -5.53 28.75 -4.28
N ALA A 526 -6.10 29.51 -5.22
CA ALA A 526 -5.62 30.84 -5.60
C ALA A 526 -5.91 31.90 -4.51
N ASP A 527 -7.09 31.84 -3.91
CA ASP A 527 -7.49 32.75 -2.83
C ASP A 527 -8.58 32.12 -1.94
N VAL A 528 -8.70 32.59 -0.71
CA VAL A 528 -9.79 32.19 0.21
C VAL A 528 -10.40 33.46 0.81
N GLN A 529 -11.71 33.60 0.70
CA GLN A 529 -12.44 34.74 1.24
C GLN A 529 -13.46 34.29 2.28
N SER A 530 -14.25 35.25 2.78
CA SER A 530 -15.20 35.01 3.85
C SER A 530 -16.39 34.12 3.44
N THR A 531 -16.62 33.89 2.15
CA THR A 531 -17.79 33.16 1.63
C THR A 531 -17.45 32.11 0.58
N ASP A 532 -16.22 32.09 0.09
CA ASP A 532 -15.82 31.25 -1.03
C ASP A 532 -14.33 30.93 -1.00
N ALA A 533 -13.96 29.93 -1.80
CA ALA A 533 -12.58 29.64 -2.16
C ALA A 533 -12.44 29.77 -3.69
N LEU A 534 -11.39 30.46 -4.13
CA LEU A 534 -11.03 30.54 -5.54
C LEU A 534 -9.98 29.47 -5.83
N LEU A 535 -10.34 28.50 -6.65
CA LEU A 535 -9.46 27.46 -7.15
C LEU A 535 -8.95 27.87 -8.54
N ALA A 536 -7.77 27.41 -8.94
CA ALA A 536 -7.22 27.68 -10.26
C ALA A 536 -6.46 26.47 -10.81
N ASN A 537 -6.68 26.19 -12.09
CA ASN A 537 -5.93 25.23 -12.90
C ASN A 537 -5.62 25.81 -14.29
N ASP A 538 -5.10 24.98 -15.18
CA ASP A 538 -4.75 25.36 -16.56
C ASP A 538 -5.97 25.79 -17.40
N GLU A 539 -7.18 25.36 -17.04
CA GLU A 539 -8.43 25.74 -17.72
C GLU A 539 -8.97 27.09 -17.24
N GLY A 540 -8.58 27.54 -16.04
CA GLY A 540 -8.90 28.85 -15.50
C GLY A 540 -9.33 28.82 -14.02
N PRO A 541 -9.73 29.98 -13.48
CA PRO A 541 -10.18 30.08 -12.09
C PRO A 541 -11.62 29.60 -11.91
N VAL A 542 -11.86 28.77 -10.90
CA VAL A 542 -13.18 28.27 -10.49
C VAL A 542 -13.48 28.76 -9.08
N ARG A 543 -14.63 29.40 -8.90
CA ARG A 543 -15.08 29.89 -7.60
C ARG A 543 -16.03 28.88 -6.94
N VAL A 544 -15.65 28.37 -5.78
CA VAL A 544 -16.47 27.44 -4.98
C VAL A 544 -17.09 28.21 -3.83
N LEU A 545 -18.41 28.36 -3.86
CA LEU A 545 -19.17 29.06 -2.83
C LEU A 545 -19.39 28.17 -1.61
N LEU A 546 -19.31 28.75 -0.42
CA LEU A 546 -19.72 28.07 0.81
C LEU A 546 -21.24 27.84 0.78
N PRO A 547 -21.73 26.64 1.10
CA PRO A 547 -23.16 26.38 1.15
C PRO A 547 -23.91 27.34 2.08
N ASP A 548 -25.15 27.64 1.72
CA ASP A 548 -26.05 28.39 2.58
C ASP A 548 -26.29 27.63 3.89
N MET A 549 -26.54 28.40 4.96
CA MET A 549 -26.86 27.78 6.24
C MET A 549 -28.21 27.06 6.14
N PRO A 550 -28.32 25.79 6.59
CA PRO A 550 -29.60 25.11 6.67
C PRO A 550 -30.59 25.94 7.50
N ARG A 551 -31.82 26.06 7.00
CA ARG A 551 -32.89 26.87 7.58
C ARG A 551 -33.50 26.22 8.80
#